data_AF-A0A3D1KXF2-F1
#
_entry.id   AF-A0A3D1KXF2-F1
#
_cell.length_a   1.000
_cell.length_b   1.000
_cell.length_c   1.000
_cell.angle_alpha   90.00
_cell.angle_beta   90.00
_cell.angle_gamma   90.00
#
_symmetry.space_group_name_H-M   'P 1'
#
loop_
_entity.id
_entity.type
_entity.pdbx_description
1 polymer ?
#
loop_
_entity_poly.entity_id
_entity_poly.type
_entity_poly.pdbx_seq_one_letter_code
_entity_poly.pdbx_strand_id
1 'polypeptide(L)'
;WRWRKDGDVTEMPRALYNYGYNWLGSDRYVEDGSFLRMKYLTFNYSIPKAKLEKYKLQQVSFYLTINNLWVLTKYTGVDPEVGYGSFGVSTDNSPTPRSKDATLGVSVTF
;
A
#
# COMPACT_ATOMS: atom_id res chain seq x y z
N TRP A 1 -20.16 -1.96 15.23
CA TRP A 1 -21.57 -1.50 15.25
C TRP A 1 -22.32 -2.45 14.34
N ARG A 2 -23.36 -3.13 14.82
CA ARG A 2 -24.09 -4.17 14.08
C ARG A 2 -25.57 -4.12 14.44
N TRP A 3 -26.43 -4.59 13.56
CA TRP A 3 -27.87 -4.54 13.76
C TRP A 3 -28.29 -5.36 14.99
N ARG A 4 -29.02 -4.74 15.92
CA ARG A 4 -29.51 -5.37 17.14
C ARG A 4 -31.01 -5.20 17.30
N LYS A 5 -31.53 -4.00 17.07
CA LYS A 5 -32.94 -3.65 17.26
C LYS A 5 -33.53 -3.02 16.00
N ASP A 6 -34.85 -3.11 15.87
CA ASP A 6 -35.57 -2.45 14.78
C ASP A 6 -35.36 -0.92 14.88
N GLY A 7 -34.96 -0.32 13.76
CA GLY A 7 -34.56 1.09 13.68
C GLY A 7 -33.04 1.34 13.64
N ASP A 8 -32.20 0.31 13.85
CA ASP A 8 -30.75 0.45 13.67
C ASP A 8 -30.40 0.60 12.17
N VAL A 9 -29.76 1.71 11.79
CA VAL A 9 -29.21 1.93 10.44
C VAL A 9 -27.75 1.50 10.43
N THR A 10 -27.46 0.32 9.86
CA THR A 10 -26.11 -0.26 9.84
C THR A 10 -25.98 -1.28 8.72
N GLU A 11 -24.84 -1.28 8.03
CA GLU A 11 -24.50 -2.25 6.98
C GLU A 11 -24.08 -3.61 7.54
N MET A 12 -23.66 -3.65 8.82
CA MET A 12 -23.27 -4.90 9.47
C MET A 12 -24.49 -5.65 10.04
N PRO A 13 -24.78 -6.89 9.57
CA PRO A 13 -25.96 -7.64 9.94
C PRO A 13 -25.89 -8.18 11.37
N ARG A 14 -27.03 -8.71 11.85
CA ARG A 14 -27.15 -9.30 13.17
C ARG A 14 -26.12 -10.40 13.40
N ALA A 15 -25.57 -10.46 14.61
CA ALA A 15 -24.87 -11.66 15.07
C ALA A 15 -25.89 -12.80 15.25
N LEU A 16 -25.71 -13.90 14.54
CA LEU A 16 -26.50 -15.10 14.72
C LEU A 16 -25.56 -16.27 14.98
N TYR A 17 -25.92 -17.16 15.89
CA TYR A 17 -25.14 -18.34 16.23
C TYR A 17 -25.74 -19.56 15.54
N ASN A 18 -24.95 -20.21 14.68
CA ASN A 18 -25.30 -21.43 13.94
C ASN A 18 -26.61 -21.37 13.13
N TYR A 19 -27.05 -20.15 12.78
CA TYR A 19 -28.25 -19.88 12.00
C TYR A 19 -28.02 -18.63 11.14
N GLY A 20 -28.71 -18.54 10.01
CA GLY A 20 -28.61 -17.42 9.08
C GLY A 20 -27.53 -17.59 8.01
N TYR A 21 -27.58 -16.68 7.05
CA TYR A 21 -26.88 -16.77 5.77
C TYR A 21 -25.94 -15.58 5.54
N ASN A 22 -25.52 -14.91 6.63
CA ASN A 22 -24.70 -13.70 6.61
C ASN A 22 -23.27 -13.90 6.06
N TRP A 23 -22.89 -15.14 5.76
CA TRP A 23 -21.59 -15.57 5.23
C TRP A 23 -21.64 -15.88 3.72
N LEU A 24 -22.82 -15.91 3.10
CA LEU A 24 -22.95 -16.14 1.66
C LEU A 24 -22.38 -14.97 0.86
N GLY A 25 -21.82 -15.29 -0.30
CA GLY A 25 -21.32 -14.31 -1.26
C GLY A 25 -22.40 -13.30 -1.62
N SER A 26 -22.11 -12.04 -1.33
CA SER A 26 -22.98 -10.88 -1.58
C SER A 26 -22.13 -9.67 -1.90
N ASP A 27 -22.77 -8.65 -2.47
CA ASP A 27 -22.22 -7.31 -2.70
C ASP A 27 -21.58 -6.69 -1.46
N ARG A 28 -22.00 -7.10 -0.26
CA ARG A 28 -21.36 -6.75 1.01
C ARG A 28 -19.85 -7.02 1.07
N TYR A 29 -19.37 -8.03 0.34
CA TYR A 29 -17.94 -8.38 0.28
C TYR A 29 -17.22 -7.75 -0.91
N VAL A 30 -17.94 -7.02 -1.76
CA VAL A 30 -17.40 -6.35 -2.94
C VAL A 30 -17.06 -4.92 -2.56
N GLU A 31 -15.77 -4.61 -2.59
CA GLU A 31 -15.29 -3.26 -2.31
C GLU A 31 -14.62 -2.65 -3.56
N ASP A 32 -14.59 -1.32 -3.60
CA ASP A 32 -13.86 -0.58 -4.63
C ASP A 32 -12.34 -0.71 -4.40
N GLY A 33 -11.69 -1.47 -5.27
CA GLY A 33 -10.25 -1.68 -5.28
C GLY A 33 -9.45 -0.55 -5.94
N SER A 34 -10.03 0.61 -6.20
CA SER A 34 -9.31 1.75 -6.78
C SER A 34 -8.38 2.36 -5.75
N PHE A 35 -7.12 2.47 -6.11
CA PHE A 35 -6.11 3.12 -5.27
C PHE A 35 -5.05 3.85 -6.09
N LEU A 36 -4.45 4.85 -5.48
CA LEU A 36 -3.25 5.51 -5.98
C LEU A 36 -2.13 5.29 -4.96
N ARG A 37 -1.02 4.68 -5.39
CA ARG A 37 0.14 4.44 -4.52
C ARG A 37 1.39 5.11 -5.05
N MET A 38 2.11 5.78 -4.16
CA MET A 38 3.48 6.22 -4.43
C MET A 38 4.45 5.07 -4.11
N LYS A 39 4.80 4.28 -5.13
CA LYS A 39 5.69 3.11 -4.99
C LYS A 39 7.14 3.51 -4.69
N TYR A 40 7.71 4.45 -5.45
CA TYR A 40 9.09 4.89 -5.27
C TYR A 40 9.18 6.41 -5.34
N LEU A 41 9.87 7.01 -4.37
CA LEU A 41 10.30 8.40 -4.39
C LEU A 41 11.81 8.46 -4.19
N THR A 42 12.55 8.85 -5.23
CA THR A 42 14.01 8.93 -5.17
C THR A 42 14.46 10.37 -5.28
N PHE A 43 15.14 10.85 -4.25
CA PHE A 43 15.91 12.09 -4.27
C PHE A 43 17.34 11.76 -4.64
N ASN A 44 17.88 12.39 -5.67
CA ASN A 44 19.27 12.25 -6.07
C ASN A 44 19.95 13.61 -6.03
N TYR A 45 21.10 13.68 -5.36
CA TYR A 45 21.92 14.88 -5.29
C TYR A 45 23.36 14.56 -5.70
N SER A 46 23.79 15.13 -6.82
CA SER A 46 25.17 15.03 -7.28
C SER A 46 25.99 16.23 -6.83
N ILE A 47 27.15 15.98 -6.22
CA ILE A 47 28.07 17.03 -5.79
C ILE A 47 28.73 17.66 -7.03
N PRO A 48 28.81 19.01 -7.11
CA PRO A 48 29.49 19.69 -8.21
C PRO A 48 30.97 19.32 -8.31
N LYS A 49 31.46 19.06 -9.53
CA LYS A 49 32.85 18.63 -9.81
C LYS A 49 33.91 19.56 -9.21
N ALA A 50 33.68 20.86 -9.23
CA ALA A 50 34.59 21.86 -8.65
C ALA A 50 34.93 21.61 -7.16
N LYS A 51 34.02 21.00 -6.39
CA LYS A 51 34.27 20.64 -4.99
C LYS A 51 34.96 19.27 -4.84
N LEU A 52 34.88 18.42 -5.86
CA LEU A 52 35.41 17.06 -5.90
C LEU A 52 36.85 16.99 -6.44
N GLU A 53 37.26 17.97 -7.26
CA GLU A 53 38.61 18.05 -7.82
C GLU A 53 39.71 18.07 -6.73
N LYS A 54 39.44 18.70 -5.59
CA LYS A 54 40.36 18.71 -4.43
C LYS A 54 40.62 17.30 -3.86
N TYR A 55 39.67 16.39 -4.03
CA TYR A 55 39.71 15.02 -3.53
C TYR A 55 40.08 13.98 -4.61
N LYS A 56 40.39 14.42 -5.84
CA LYS A 56 40.66 13.55 -6.99
C LYS A 56 39.53 12.54 -7.29
N LEU A 57 38.27 12.93 -7.05
CA LEU A 57 37.09 12.11 -7.33
C LEU A 57 36.37 12.65 -8.57
N GLN A 58 35.94 11.77 -9.47
CA GLN A 58 35.20 12.15 -10.68
C GLN A 58 33.75 12.54 -10.40
N GLN A 59 33.06 11.78 -9.55
CA GLN A 59 31.64 12.01 -9.25
C GLN A 59 31.26 11.41 -7.90
N VAL A 60 30.49 12.16 -7.11
CA VAL A 60 29.85 11.67 -5.89
C VAL A 60 28.38 12.05 -5.94
N SER A 61 27.49 11.07 -5.82
CA SER A 61 26.04 11.28 -5.79
C SER A 61 25.43 10.56 -4.59
N PHE A 62 24.54 11.26 -3.88
CA PHE A 62 23.75 10.70 -2.80
C PHE A 62 22.34 10.43 -3.31
N TYR A 63 21.82 9.25 -3.01
CA TYR A 63 20.45 8.90 -3.32
C TYR A 63 19.70 8.50 -2.04
N LEU A 64 18.50 9.04 -1.90
CA LEU A 64 17.53 8.66 -0.88
C LEU A 64 16.30 8.14 -1.61
N THR A 65 16.05 6.84 -1.51
CA THR A 65 14.88 6.18 -2.10
C THR A 65 13.93 5.76 -1.00
N ILE A 66 12.69 6.22 -1.08
CA ILE A 66 11.61 5.81 -0.18
C ILE A 66 10.64 4.91 -0.97
N ASN A 67 10.33 3.74 -0.42
CA ASN A 67 9.42 2.75 -0.96
C ASN A 67 8.08 2.75 -0.20
N ASN A 68 6.96 2.64 -0.93
CA ASN A 68 5.60 2.60 -0.40
C ASN A 68 5.26 3.77 0.55
N LEU A 69 5.67 4.99 0.18
CA LEU A 69 5.51 6.18 1.04
C LEU A 69 4.06 6.38 1.47
N TRP A 70 3.13 6.32 0.52
CA TRP A 70 1.70 6.52 0.76
C TRP A 70 0.81 5.79 -0.26
N VAL A 71 -0.39 5.43 0.20
CA VAL A 71 -1.50 4.88 -0.59
C VAL A 71 -2.76 5.67 -0.28
N LEU A 72 -3.40 6.20 -1.32
CA LEU A 72 -4.72 6.81 -1.28
C LEU A 72 -5.72 5.78 -1.78
N THR A 73 -6.60 5.31 -0.90
CA THR A 73 -7.63 4.33 -1.23
C THR A 73 -8.86 4.53 -0.35
N LYS A 74 -10.02 4.08 -0.84
CA LYS A 74 -11.26 3.96 -0.06
C LYS A 74 -11.51 2.53 0.42
N TYR A 75 -10.60 1.60 0.07
CA TYR A 75 -10.64 0.21 0.48
C TYR A 75 -10.56 0.08 2.00
N THR A 76 -11.42 -0.74 2.62
CA THR A 76 -11.44 -0.87 4.09
C THR A 76 -10.47 -1.92 4.61
N GLY A 77 -9.98 -2.80 3.74
CA GLY A 77 -8.95 -3.78 4.06
C GLY A 77 -7.54 -3.19 4.18
N VAL A 78 -6.57 -4.09 4.35
CA VAL A 78 -5.19 -3.74 4.74
C VAL A 78 -4.37 -3.20 3.56
N ASP A 79 -4.51 -3.80 2.39
CA ASP A 79 -3.83 -3.39 1.16
C ASP A 79 -4.76 -3.59 -0.04
N PRO A 80 -5.07 -2.53 -0.81
CA PRO A 80 -5.97 -2.62 -1.97
C PRO A 80 -5.33 -3.34 -3.18
N GLU A 81 -4.02 -3.59 -3.16
CA GLU A 81 -3.31 -4.35 -4.21
C GLU A 81 -3.51 -5.85 -3.95
N VAL A 82 -4.73 -6.32 -4.20
CA VAL A 82 -5.07 -7.74 -4.23
C VAL A 82 -4.57 -8.32 -5.56
N GLY A 83 -3.87 -9.45 -5.51
CA GLY A 83 -3.35 -10.09 -6.72
C GLY A 83 -4.48 -10.52 -7.66
N TYR A 84 -4.29 -10.29 -8.96
CA TYR A 84 -5.19 -10.79 -10.00
C TYR A 84 -5.13 -12.31 -10.05
N GLY A 85 -6.17 -12.99 -9.57
CA GLY A 85 -6.32 -14.44 -9.68
C GLY A 85 -6.94 -14.83 -11.02
N SER A 86 -6.14 -15.11 -12.05
CA SER A 86 -6.61 -15.59 -13.38
C SER A 86 -7.86 -14.85 -13.91
N PHE A 87 -8.70 -15.51 -14.73
CA PHE A 87 -10.00 -15.00 -15.21
C PHE A 87 -11.11 -15.06 -14.12
N GLY A 88 -10.77 -14.80 -12.85
CA GLY A 88 -11.65 -14.94 -11.70
C GLY A 88 -11.82 -13.65 -10.88
N VAL A 89 -12.75 -13.69 -9.92
CA VAL A 89 -12.92 -12.63 -8.92
C VAL A 89 -11.68 -12.59 -8.03
N SER A 90 -11.03 -11.43 -7.97
CA SER A 90 -9.88 -11.24 -7.08
C SER A 90 -10.37 -11.20 -5.64
N THR A 91 -9.87 -12.11 -4.80
CA THR A 91 -10.31 -12.26 -3.41
C THR A 91 -9.21 -11.78 -2.48
N ASP A 92 -9.55 -10.84 -1.60
CA ASP A 92 -8.64 -10.47 -0.53
C ASP A 92 -8.61 -11.58 0.54
N ASN A 93 -7.41 -12.10 0.79
CA ASN A 93 -7.15 -13.11 1.81
C ASN A 93 -6.46 -12.52 3.05
N SER A 94 -6.61 -11.21 3.27
CA SER A 94 -5.98 -10.47 4.38
C SER A 94 -4.45 -10.66 4.43
N PRO A 95 -3.73 -10.38 3.33
CA PRO A 95 -2.28 -10.46 3.32
C PRO A 95 -1.67 -9.42 4.26
N THR A 96 -0.42 -9.64 4.64
CA THR A 96 0.33 -8.66 5.42
C THR A 96 0.53 -7.37 4.60
N PRO A 97 0.41 -6.19 5.24
CA PRO A 97 0.62 -4.92 4.56
C PRO A 97 2.07 -4.82 4.08
N ARG A 98 2.27 -4.10 2.98
CA ARG A 98 3.63 -3.81 2.52
C ARG A 98 4.34 -2.87 3.48
N SER A 99 5.61 -3.18 3.75
CA SER A 99 6.49 -2.31 4.52
C SER A 99 6.78 -1.00 3.80
N LYS A 100 7.01 0.04 4.61
CA LYS A 100 7.55 1.33 4.16
C LYS A 100 9.04 1.34 4.43
N ASP A 101 9.83 1.40 3.37
CA ASP A 101 11.28 1.31 3.48
C ASP A 101 11.92 2.62 3.01
N ALA A 102 13.01 3.02 3.65
CA ALA A 102 13.81 4.16 3.22
C ALA A 102 15.27 3.72 3.11
N THR A 103 15.85 3.87 1.91
CA THR A 103 17.23 3.49 1.60
C THR A 103 18.02 4.73 1.28
N LEU A 104 19.07 4.98 2.05
CA LEU A 104 20.07 5.99 1.76
C LEU A 104 21.33 5.32 1.21
N GLY A 105 21.86 5.84 0.11
CA GLY A 105 23.09 5.34 -0.45
C GLY A 105 23.94 6.42 -1.10
N VAL A 106 25.20 6.09 -1.31
CA VAL A 106 26.19 6.94 -1.95
C VAL A 106 26.80 6.20 -3.13
N SER A 107 26.95 6.89 -4.25
CA SER A 107 27.65 6.41 -5.42
C SER A 107 28.90 7.27 -5.62
N VAL A 108 30.06 6.64 -5.63
CA VAL A 108 31.36 7.30 -5.81
C VAL A 108 32.02 6.74 -7.06
N THR A 109 32.47 7.63 -7.92
CA THR A 109 33.26 7.33 -9.12
C THR A 109 34.62 8.01 -8.98
N PHE A 110 35.68 7.22 -9.19
CA PHE A 110 37.08 7.63 -9.06
C PHE A 110 37.62 8.16 -10.38
#